data_AF-A0A382GBJ6-F1
#
_entry.id   AF-A0A382GBJ6-F1
#
_cell.length_a   1.000
_cell.length_b   1.000
_cell.length_c   1.000
_cell.angle_alpha   90.00
_cell.angle_beta   90.00
_cell.angle_gamma   90.00
#
_symmetry.space_group_name_H-M   'P 1'
#
loop_
_entity.id
_entity.type
_entity.pdbx_description
1 polymer ?
#
loop_
_entity_poly.entity_id
_entity_poly.type
_entity_poly.pdbx_seq_one_letter_code
_entity_poly.pdbx_strand_id
1 'polypeptide(L)' 'MLEFKNMKLALVLPDQHPPHIAISCVDIEEQGKPGKHRDESEFLYIKDINENVFELIRYPGNKK' A
#
# COMPACT_ATOMS: atom_id res chain seq x y z
N MET A 1 -12.89 4.57 0.22
CA MET A 1 -12.07 5.41 -0.68
C MET A 1 -12.94 5.90 -1.81
N LEU A 2 -12.67 7.09 -2.35
CA LEU A 2 -13.24 7.54 -3.61
C LEU A 2 -12.67 6.68 -4.74
N GLU A 3 -13.51 6.27 -5.69
CA GLU A 3 -13.11 5.36 -6.76
C GLU A 3 -13.14 6.08 -8.11
N PHE A 4 -12.00 6.01 -8.80
CA PHE A 4 -11.83 6.48 -10.16
C PHE A 4 -11.54 5.28 -11.08
N LYS A 5 -11.63 5.49 -12.40
CA LYS A 5 -11.45 4.42 -13.39
C LYS A 5 -10.13 3.63 -13.22
N ASN A 6 -9.07 4.28 -12.75
CA ASN A 6 -7.72 3.73 -12.69
C ASN A 6 -7.08 3.73 -11.30
N MET A 7 -7.76 4.28 -10.28
CA MET A 7 -7.21 4.38 -8.93
C MET A 7 -8.29 4.58 -7.88
N LYS A 8 -7.91 4.43 -6.62
CA LYS A 8 -8.74 4.80 -5.46
C LYS A 8 -8.01 5.89 -4.69
N LEU A 9 -8.76 6.87 -4.17
CA LEU A 9 -8.24 7.96 -3.34
C LEU A 9 -8.82 7.86 -1.93
N ALA A 10 -7.93 7.74 -0.94
CA ALA A 10 -8.29 7.87 0.45
C ALA A 10 -8.19 9.34 0.88
N LEU A 11 -9.23 9.86 1.53
CA LEU A 11 -9.16 11.11 2.27
C LEU A 11 -8.98 10.74 3.74
N VAL A 12 -7.86 11.12 4.32
CA VAL A 12 -7.46 10.68 5.67
C VAL A 12 -7.19 11.88 6.57
N LEU A 13 -7.42 11.70 7.87
CA LEU A 13 -6.92 12.60 8.88
C LEU A 13 -5.45 12.21 9.20
N PRO A 14 -4.46 13.11 9.07
CA PRO A 14 -3.05 12.76 9.21
C PRO A 14 -2.67 12.15 10.57
N ASP A 15 -3.40 12.46 11.63
CA ASP A 15 -3.22 11.95 12.99
C ASP A 15 -3.78 10.54 13.20
N GLN A 16 -4.67 10.08 12.31
CA GLN A 16 -5.24 8.72 12.34
C GLN A 16 -4.62 7.79 11.30
N HIS A 17 -4.23 8.33 10.15
CA HIS A 17 -3.58 7.57 9.09
C HIS A 17 -2.59 8.45 8.33
N PRO A 18 -1.31 8.05 8.23
CA PRO A 18 -0.32 8.85 7.51
C PRO A 18 -0.65 8.92 6.01
N PRO A 19 -0.44 10.08 5.37
CA PRO A 19 -0.55 10.20 3.92
C PRO A 19 0.55 9.36 3.25
N HIS A 20 0.17 8.58 2.24
CA HIS A 20 1.09 7.71 1.49
C HIS A 20 0.55 7.44 0.09
N ILE A 21 1.41 6.92 -0.78
CA ILE A 21 1.04 6.41 -2.11
C ILE A 21 1.22 4.89 -2.11
N ALA A 22 0.18 4.16 -2.52
CA ALA A 22 0.24 2.71 -2.67
C ALA A 22 0.67 2.32 -4.09
N ILE A 23 1.63 1.40 -4.20
CA ILE A 23 2.20 0.87 -5.44
C ILE A 23 1.99 -0.64 -5.45
N SER A 24 1.39 -1.17 -6.53
CA SER A 24 1.22 -2.61 -6.68
C SER A 24 2.57 -3.33 -6.81
N CYS A 25 2.84 -4.32 -5.97
CA CYS A 25 4.08 -5.07 -5.97
C CYS A 25 3.79 -6.58 -5.88
N VAL A 26 4.16 -7.35 -6.92
CA VAL A 26 3.92 -8.81 -6.95
C VAL A 26 4.93 -9.54 -6.07
N ASP A 27 6.17 -9.09 -6.03
CA ASP A 27 7.29 -9.74 -5.35
C ASP A 27 7.66 -8.99 -4.06
N ILE A 28 6.63 -8.65 -3.25
CA ILE A 28 6.74 -7.78 -2.06
C ILE A 28 7.74 -8.31 -1.02
N GLU A 29 7.94 -9.63 -0.97
CA GLU A 29 8.90 -10.30 -0.09
C GLU A 29 10.35 -9.93 -0.37
N GLU A 30 10.69 -9.51 -1.58
CA GLU A 30 12.04 -9.01 -1.91
C GLU A 30 12.37 -7.72 -1.18
N GLN A 31 11.35 -6.98 -0.73
CA GLN A 31 11.48 -5.68 -0.07
C GLN A 31 11.42 -5.81 1.46
N GLY A 32 10.94 -6.94 1.98
CA GLY A 32 10.80 -7.19 3.41
C GLY A 32 9.70 -8.19 3.73
N LYS A 33 9.38 -8.36 5.02
CA LYS A 33 8.30 -9.24 5.45
C LYS A 33 6.96 -8.49 5.39
N PRO A 34 6.02 -8.83 4.48
CA PRO A 34 4.75 -8.13 4.39
C PRO A 34 3.85 -8.43 5.59
N GLY A 35 3.08 -7.43 6.00
CA GLY A 35 1.90 -7.60 6.84
C GLY A 35 0.68 -7.99 5.99
N LYS A 36 -0.44 -8.26 6.66
CA LYS A 36 -1.74 -8.50 6.03
C LYS A 36 -2.78 -7.52 6.56
N HIS A 37 -3.49 -6.88 5.64
CA HIS A 37 -4.68 -6.11 5.96
C HIS A 37 -5.87 -7.04 6.24
N ARG A 38 -6.94 -6.48 6.78
CA ARG A 38 -8.19 -7.22 7.07
C ARG A 38 -8.86 -7.77 5.80
N ASP A 39 -8.60 -7.17 4.65
CA ASP A 39 -9.14 -7.60 3.35
C ASP A 39 -8.24 -8.64 2.65
N GLU A 40 -7.30 -9.23 3.38
CA GLU A 40 -6.30 -10.20 2.91
C GLU A 40 -5.28 -9.66 1.89
N SER A 41 -5.30 -8.36 1.59
CA SER A 41 -4.19 -7.75 0.86
C SER A 41 -2.92 -7.73 1.71
N GLU A 42 -1.79 -7.98 1.07
CA GLU A 42 -0.47 -7.95 1.72
C GLU A 42 0.15 -6.58 1.50
N PHE A 43 0.77 -6.03 2.55
CA PHE A 43 1.32 -4.69 2.52
C PHE A 43 2.71 -4.59 3.18
N LEU A 44 3.50 -3.62 2.73
CA LEU A 44 4.76 -3.23 3.36
C LEU A 44 4.96 -1.73 3.17
N TYR A 45 5.17 -1.01 4.28
CA TYR A 45 5.49 0.42 4.23
C TYR A 45 7.00 0.62 4.11
N ILE A 46 7.39 1.44 3.13
CA ILE A 46 8.77 1.87 2.92
C ILE A 46 8.83 3.40 2.85
N LYS A 47 10.02 3.96 2.99
CA LYS A 47 10.27 5.39 2.88
C LYS A 47 11.35 5.68 1.85
N ASP A 48 11.22 6.79 1.14
CA ASP A 48 12.31 7.33 0.33
C ASP A 48 13.26 8.20 1.17
N ILE A 49 14.28 8.78 0.51
CA ILE A 49 15.28 9.66 1.15
C ILE A 49 14.68 10.97 1.69
N ASN A 50 13.47 11.34 1.25
CA ASN A 50 12.74 12.54 1.70
C ASN A 50 11.64 12.19 2.71
N GLU A 51 11.65 10.97 3.26
CA GLU A 51 10.66 10.46 4.21
C GLU A 51 9.23 10.37 3.66
N ASN A 52 9.04 10.39 2.34
CA ASN A 52 7.74 10.09 1.74
C ASN A 52 7.39 8.62 2.00
N VAL A 53 6.16 8.36 2.45
CA VAL A 53 5.70 7.01 2.75
C VAL A 53 5.11 6.38 1.48
N PHE A 54 5.61 5.20 1.13
CA PHE A 54 5.04 4.35 0.10
C PHE A 54 4.52 3.06 0.74
N GLU A 55 3.36 2.61 0.27
CA GLU A 55 2.86 1.28 0.58
C GLU A 55 3.07 0.38 -0.63
N LEU A 56 3.85 -0.68 -0.48
CA LEU A 56 3.83 -1.76 -1.45
C LEU A 56 2.62 -2.63 -1.13
N ILE A 57 1.75 -2.89 -2.11
CA ILE A 57 0.52 -3.65 -1.89
C ILE A 57 0.34 -4.78 -2.91
N ARG A 58 -0.10 -5.95 -2.44
CA ARG A 58 -0.47 -7.10 -3.27
C ARG A 58 -1.87 -7.56 -2.91
N TYR A 59 -2.79 -7.51 -3.88
CA TYR A 59 -4.17 -7.95 -3.68
C TYR A 59 -4.30 -9.48 -3.82
N PRO A 60 -5.23 -10.10 -3.08
CA PRO A 60 -5.54 -11.52 -3.24
C PRO A 60 -5.98 -11.80 -4.68
N GLY A 61 -5.41 -12.84 -5.29
CA GLY A 61 -5.65 -13.20 -6.69
C GLY A 61 -4.60 -12.68 -7.69
N ASN A 62 -3.74 -11.73 -7.29
CA ASN A 62 -2.57 -11.32 -8.08
C ASN A 62 -1.31 -12.16 -7.77
N LYS A 63 -1.48 -13.41 -7.33
CA LYS A 63 -0.36 -14.36 -7.22
C LYS A 63 -0.08 -14.89 -8.62
N LYS A 64 1.13 -14.63 -9.14
CA LYS A 64 1.61 -15.22 -10.40
C LYS A 64 1.50 -16.74 -10.35
#